data_AF-A0A7W1FQE6-F1
#
_entry.id   AF-A0A7W1FQE6-F1
#
_cell.length_a   1.000
_cell.length_b   1.000
_cell.length_c   1.000
_cell.angle_alpha   90.00
_cell.angle_beta   90.00
_cell.angle_gamma   90.00
#
_symmetry.space_group_name_H-M   'P 1'
#
loop_
_entity.id
_entity.type
_entity.pdbx_description
1 polymer ?
#
loop_
_entity_poly.entity_id
_entity_poly.type
_entity_poly.pdbx_seq_one_letter_code
_entity_poly.pdbx_strand_id
1 'polypeptide(L)'
;MVEKIIGRLPELSGAQIARLEDELRRERQRRAYSAGGRQDAVHAQEGSAPPLTEVLEYRPYEDGYLQLELRRYVRRDGSARERGPYWYFQYHEGGKRKKLYLGKTDDPEGELQRRRTAGAANMTVRDVRQSRRT
;
A
#
# COMPACT_ATOMS: atom_id res chain seq x y z
N MET A 1 14.34 -18.52 -6.07
CA MET A 1 13.25 -19.53 -6.03
C MET A 1 12.06 -19.20 -6.95
N VAL A 2 12.13 -18.14 -7.77
CA VAL A 2 11.11 -17.78 -8.80
C VAL A 2 11.42 -18.37 -10.18
N GLU A 3 12.70 -18.59 -10.48
CA GLU A 3 13.17 -19.09 -11.78
C GLU A 3 12.73 -20.54 -12.09
N LYS A 4 12.38 -21.31 -11.06
CA LYS A 4 11.91 -22.70 -11.21
C LYS A 4 10.46 -22.81 -11.70
N ILE A 5 9.70 -21.72 -11.63
CA ILE A 5 8.27 -21.69 -12.01
C ILE A 5 8.11 -21.40 -13.50
N ILE A 6 8.95 -20.54 -14.07
CA ILE A 6 8.86 -20.12 -15.47
C ILE A 6 9.24 -21.26 -16.44
N GLY A 7 10.15 -22.15 -16.04
CA GLY A 7 10.63 -23.25 -16.88
C GLY A 7 9.67 -24.43 -17.09
N ARG A 8 8.42 -24.37 -16.59
CA ARG A 8 7.47 -25.51 -16.63
C ARG A 8 6.14 -25.20 -17.34
N LEU A 9 6.02 -24.03 -17.97
CA LEU A 9 4.84 -23.71 -18.78
C LEU A 9 5.01 -24.33 -20.17
N PRO A 10 4.07 -25.16 -20.65
CA PRO A 10 4.13 -25.68 -22.01
C PRO A 10 4.07 -24.51 -23.01
N GLU A 11 4.85 -24.59 -24.09
CA GLU A 11 4.75 -23.63 -25.19
C GLU A 11 3.37 -23.76 -25.82
N LEU A 12 2.48 -22.80 -25.52
CA LEU A 12 1.17 -22.74 -26.12
C LEU A 12 1.29 -22.15 -27.52
N SER A 13 0.70 -22.81 -28.52
CA SER A 13 0.62 -22.27 -29.87
C SER A 13 -0.17 -20.96 -29.88
N GLY A 14 0.11 -20.07 -30.84
CA GLY A 14 -0.60 -18.80 -30.98
C GLY A 14 -2.13 -18.94 -31.07
N ALA A 15 -2.62 -20.05 -31.63
CA ALA A 15 -4.05 -20.36 -31.68
C ALA A 15 -4.64 -20.73 -30.30
N GLN A 16 -3.88 -21.40 -29.43
CA GLN A 16 -4.30 -21.70 -28.06
C GLN A 16 -4.28 -20.43 -27.20
N ILE A 17 -3.29 -19.56 -27.40
CA ILE A 17 -3.20 -18.26 -26.75
C ILE A 17 -4.40 -17.39 -27.14
N ALA A 18 -4.71 -17.27 -28.44
CA ALA A 18 -5.85 -16.48 -28.91
C ALA A 18 -7.19 -16.95 -28.31
N ARG A 19 -7.40 -18.27 -28.18
CA ARG A 19 -8.59 -18.82 -27.53
C ARG A 19 -8.68 -18.45 -26.04
N LEU A 20 -7.55 -18.49 -25.33
CA LEU A 20 -7.48 -18.10 -23.92
C LEU A 20 -7.70 -16.60 -23.73
N GLU A 21 -7.18 -15.77 -24.63
CA GLU A 21 -7.38 -14.33 -24.62
C GLU A 21 -8.86 -13.97 -24.85
N ASP A 22 -9.52 -14.65 -25.79
CA ASP A 22 -10.95 -14.46 -26.03
C ASP A 22 -11.81 -14.93 -24.84
N GLU A 23 -11.45 -16.05 -24.21
CA GLU A 23 -12.11 -16.52 -23.00
C GLU A 23 -11.94 -15.53 -21.84
N LEU A 24 -10.72 -15.00 -21.66
CA LEU A 24 -10.43 -13.98 -20.64
C LEU A 24 -11.18 -12.67 -20.92
N ARG A 25 -11.31 -12.27 -22.18
CA ARG A 25 -12.10 -11.11 -22.60
C ARG A 25 -13.58 -11.29 -22.24
N ARG A 26 -14.15 -12.47 -22.53
CA ARG A 26 -15.55 -12.80 -22.18
C ARG A 26 -15.76 -12.84 -20.68
N GLU A 27 -14.83 -13.41 -19.93
CA GLU A 27 -14.90 -13.46 -18.48
C GLU A 27 -14.85 -12.06 -17.84
N ARG A 28 -13.99 -11.17 -18.35
CA ARG A 28 -13.94 -9.76 -17.93
C ARG A 28 -15.25 -9.03 -18.22
N GLN A 29 -15.85 -9.26 -19.40
CA GLN A 29 -17.17 -8.70 -19.73
C GLN A 29 -18.25 -9.22 -18.77
N ARG A 30 -18.31 -10.53 -18.50
CA ARG A 30 -19.24 -11.10 -17.51
C ARG A 30 -19.11 -10.47 -16.13
N ARG A 31 -17.87 -10.27 -15.66
CA ARG A 31 -17.61 -9.60 -14.38
C ARG A 31 -18.03 -8.13 -14.39
N ALA A 32 -17.80 -7.41 -15.48
CA ALA A 32 -18.24 -6.03 -15.63
C ALA A 32 -19.78 -5.90 -15.59
N TYR A 33 -20.51 -6.84 -16.19
CA TYR A 33 -21.98 -6.89 -16.11
C TYR A 33 -22.49 -7.26 -14.71
N SER A 34 -21.76 -8.07 -13.93
CA SER A 34 -22.12 -8.42 -12.54
C SER A 34 -21.62 -7.44 -11.47
N ALA A 35 -20.63 -6.59 -11.77
CA ALA A 35 -19.99 -5.68 -10.80
C ALA A 35 -20.71 -4.33 -10.60
N GLY A 36 -21.96 -4.20 -11.05
CA GLY A 36 -22.84 -3.04 -10.78
C GLY A 36 -23.25 -2.86 -9.31
N GLY A 37 -22.47 -3.39 -8.37
CA GLY A 37 -22.70 -3.29 -6.94
C GLY A 37 -21.49 -3.72 -6.14
N ARG A 38 -20.80 -2.72 -5.56
CA ARG A 38 -19.97 -2.79 -4.34
C ARG A 38 -18.46 -3.02 -4.49
N GLN A 39 -17.74 -1.94 -4.14
CA GLN A 39 -16.43 -1.85 -3.47
C GLN A 39 -15.14 -2.08 -4.28
N ASP A 40 -14.47 -0.95 -4.56
CA ASP A 40 -13.05 -0.69 -4.23
C ASP A 40 -12.07 -1.83 -4.48
N ALA A 41 -11.99 -2.30 -5.73
CA ALA A 41 -10.87 -3.08 -6.21
C ALA A 41 -10.23 -2.36 -7.40
N VAL A 42 -9.11 -1.70 -7.10
CA VAL A 42 -8.04 -1.20 -7.98
C VAL A 42 -8.15 -1.78 -9.41
N HIS A 43 -8.85 -1.08 -10.28
CA HIS A 43 -8.73 -1.26 -11.72
C HIS A 43 -7.79 -0.16 -12.19
N ALA A 44 -6.52 -0.53 -12.38
CA ALA A 44 -5.59 0.27 -13.18
C ALA A 44 -6.11 0.22 -14.63
N GLN A 45 -7.05 1.11 -14.92
CA GLN A 45 -7.52 1.40 -16.25
C GLN A 45 -6.36 2.08 -16.97
N GLU A 46 -5.75 1.39 -17.93
CA GLU A 46 -4.79 1.95 -18.89
C GLU A 46 -5.47 3.15 -19.57
N GLY A 47 -5.20 4.36 -19.10
CA GLY A 47 -5.86 5.61 -19.51
C GLY A 47 -6.48 6.42 -18.38
N SER A 48 -6.58 5.88 -17.17
CA SER A 48 -6.94 6.67 -15.98
C SER A 48 -5.72 7.44 -15.49
N ALA A 49 -5.94 8.68 -15.03
CA ALA A 49 -4.89 9.50 -14.45
C ALA A 49 -4.15 8.69 -13.36
N PRO A 50 -2.80 8.76 -13.31
CA PRO A 50 -2.04 8.00 -12.33
C PRO A 50 -2.56 8.25 -10.91
N PRO A 51 -2.56 7.22 -10.04
CA PRO A 51 -3.05 7.38 -8.69
C PRO A 51 -2.28 8.51 -7.97
N LEU A 52 -3.01 9.33 -7.21
CA LEU A 52 -2.44 10.44 -6.43
C LEU A 52 -1.43 9.97 -5.37
N THR A 53 -1.45 8.69 -5.02
CA THR A 53 -0.48 8.06 -4.11
C THR A 53 -0.19 6.65 -4.61
N GLU A 54 1.09 6.38 -4.81
CA GLU A 54 1.64 5.11 -5.25
C GLU A 54 2.44 4.50 -4.10
N VAL A 55 2.19 3.24 -3.78
CA VAL A 55 2.95 2.48 -2.77
C VAL A 55 4.05 1.73 -3.51
N LEU A 56 5.29 2.19 -3.35
CA LEU A 56 6.46 1.60 -4.00
C LEU A 56 6.94 0.34 -3.28
N GLU A 57 6.81 0.32 -1.95
CA GLU A 57 7.24 -0.81 -1.13
C GLU A 57 6.24 -1.07 0.00
N TYR A 58 6.05 -2.35 0.32
CA TYR A 58 5.16 -2.83 1.36
C TYR A 58 5.88 -3.88 2.22
N ARG A 59 5.95 -3.67 3.54
CA ARG A 59 6.50 -4.65 4.50
C ARG A 59 5.48 -4.95 5.61
N PRO A 60 5.02 -6.20 5.77
CA PRO A 60 4.07 -6.57 6.81
C PRO A 60 4.72 -6.67 8.20
N TYR A 61 3.95 -6.30 9.24
CA TYR A 61 4.28 -6.46 10.67
C TYR A 61 3.10 -7.12 11.39
N GLU A 62 3.33 -7.58 12.61
CA GLU A 62 2.29 -8.18 13.45
C GLU A 62 1.09 -7.23 13.68
N ASP A 63 1.37 -5.96 13.95
CA ASP A 63 0.37 -4.95 14.31
C ASP A 63 0.01 -3.98 13.17
N GLY A 64 0.60 -4.15 11.99
CA GLY A 64 0.47 -3.18 10.92
C GLY A 64 1.35 -3.43 9.70
N TYR A 65 1.66 -2.37 8.97
CA TYR A 65 2.45 -2.43 7.75
C TYR A 65 3.25 -1.14 7.52
N LEU A 66 4.51 -1.32 7.11
CA LEU A 66 5.33 -0.25 6.56
C LEU A 66 5.04 -0.08 5.08
N GLN A 67 4.87 1.17 4.65
CA GLN A 67 4.65 1.53 3.25
C GLN A 67 5.56 2.69 2.84
N LEU A 68 6.27 2.49 1.73
CA LEU A 68 7.01 3.54 1.06
C LEU A 68 6.11 4.19 0.01
N GLU A 69 5.60 5.39 0.32
CA GLU A 69 4.60 6.06 -0.50
C GLU A 69 5.20 7.23 -1.30
N LEU A 70 4.98 7.23 -2.61
CA LEU A 70 5.18 8.37 -3.49
C LEU A 70 3.85 9.08 -3.71
N ARG A 71 3.78 10.39 -3.41
CA ARG A 71 2.57 11.19 -3.57
C ARG A 71 2.70 12.11 -4.77
N ARG A 72 1.69 12.16 -5.61
CA ARG A 72 1.62 13.05 -6.78
C ARG A 72 0.49 14.04 -6.56
N TYR A 73 0.82 15.33 -6.59
CA TYR A 73 -0.15 16.42 -6.45
C TYR A 73 -0.38 17.04 -7.81
N VAL A 74 -1.64 17.03 -8.27
CA VAL A 74 -2.05 17.74 -9.48
C VAL A 74 -2.45 19.16 -9.09
N ARG A 75 -1.82 20.14 -9.71
CA ARG A 75 -2.13 21.56 -9.55
C ARG A 75 -3.34 21.94 -10.42
N ARG A 76 -3.92 23.10 -10.14
CA ARG A 76 -5.06 23.64 -10.90
C ARG A 76 -4.74 23.87 -12.39
N ASP A 77 -3.48 24.11 -12.72
CA ASP A 77 -2.96 24.27 -14.08
C ASP A 77 -2.70 22.93 -14.82
N GLY A 78 -3.01 21.80 -14.19
CA GLY A 78 -2.78 20.46 -14.74
C GLY A 78 -1.36 19.92 -14.55
N SER A 79 -0.42 20.73 -14.04
CA SER A 79 0.93 20.25 -13.75
C SER A 79 0.94 19.32 -12.53
N ALA A 80 1.71 18.24 -12.62
CA ALA A 80 1.88 17.30 -11.53
C ALA A 80 3.22 17.54 -10.81
N ARG A 81 3.21 17.51 -9.47
CA ARG A 81 4.43 17.53 -8.67
C ARG A 81 4.48 16.33 -7.73
N GLU A 82 5.60 15.63 -7.79
CA GLU A 82 5.87 14.49 -6.93
C GLU A 82 6.45 14.91 -5.58
N ARG A 83 6.13 14.10 -4.56
CA ARG A 83 6.53 14.26 -3.17
C ARG A 83 6.80 12.89 -2.58
N GLY A 84 8.02 12.73 -2.06
CA GLY A 84 8.48 11.49 -1.47
C GLY A 84 9.63 10.89 -2.28
N PRO A 85 9.82 9.56 -2.23
CA PRO A 85 9.00 8.63 -1.46
C PRO A 85 9.20 8.80 0.05
N TYR A 86 8.19 8.47 0.85
CA TYR A 86 8.25 8.55 2.30
C TYR A 86 7.73 7.28 2.95
N TRP A 87 8.36 6.91 4.06
CA TRP A 87 7.89 5.82 4.89
C TRP A 87 6.75 6.23 5.80
N TYR A 88 5.74 5.37 5.84
CA TYR A 88 4.65 5.40 6.80
C TYR A 88 4.47 4.03 7.44
N PHE A 89 4.09 4.01 8.71
CA PHE A 89 3.61 2.81 9.39
C PHE A 89 2.12 2.93 9.66
N GLN A 90 1.32 2.02 9.12
CA GLN A 90 -0.12 1.97 9.35
C GLN A 90 -0.44 0.79 10.28
N TYR A 91 -1.21 1.03 11.33
CA TYR A 91 -1.45 0.04 12.38
C TYR A 91 -2.84 0.21 13.00
N HIS A 92 -3.26 -0.77 13.79
CA HIS A 92 -4.51 -0.71 14.53
C HIS A 92 -4.24 -0.49 16.02
N GLU A 93 -4.92 0.47 16.62
CA GLU A 93 -4.85 0.73 18.06
C GLU A 93 -6.22 1.16 18.58
N GLY A 94 -6.73 0.46 19.59
CA GLY A 94 -8.06 0.71 20.15
C GLY A 94 -9.19 0.58 19.11
N GLY A 95 -9.08 -0.39 18.20
CA GLY A 95 -10.05 -0.61 17.11
C GLY A 95 -10.00 0.42 15.98
N LYS A 96 -9.09 1.41 16.02
CA LYS A 96 -8.95 2.46 15.01
C LYS A 96 -7.68 2.26 14.20
N ARG A 97 -7.77 2.46 12.88
CA ARG A 97 -6.60 2.51 12.01
C ARG A 97 -5.86 3.83 12.22
N LYS A 98 -4.56 3.75 12.46
CA LYS A 98 -3.63 4.88 12.64
C LYS A 98 -2.55 4.83 11.57
N LYS A 99 -1.91 5.98 11.33
CA LYS A 99 -0.81 6.13 10.38
C LYS A 99 0.26 7.03 10.98
N LEU A 100 1.49 6.54 11.06
CA LEU A 100 2.66 7.23 11.57
C LEU A 100 3.58 7.58 10.40
N TYR A 101 4.04 8.82 10.32
CA TYR A 101 5.02 9.27 9.33
C TYR A 101 6.44 9.06 9.85
N LEU A 102 7.25 8.32 9.09
CA LEU A 102 8.65 8.04 9.39
C LEU A 102 9.62 8.87 8.52
N GLY A 103 9.13 9.43 7.41
CA GLY A 103 9.89 10.34 6.56
C GLY A 103 10.76 9.66 5.52
N LYS A 104 11.82 10.35 5.10
CA LYS A 104 12.83 9.81 4.18
C LYS A 104 13.91 9.16 5.02
N THR A 105 13.96 7.84 5.00
CA THR A 105 14.95 7.04 5.74
C THR A 105 15.24 5.77 4.97
N ASP A 106 16.50 5.34 5.04
CA ASP A 106 16.94 4.04 4.51
C ASP A 106 16.73 2.91 5.54
N ASP A 107 16.48 3.27 6.80
CA ASP A 107 16.18 2.37 7.93
C ASP A 107 14.82 2.72 8.56
N PRO A 108 13.69 2.35 7.92
CA PRO A 108 12.36 2.61 8.44
C PRO A 108 12.02 1.75 9.66
N GLU A 109 12.61 0.56 9.79
CA GLU A 109 12.52 -0.30 10.96
C GLU A 109 13.07 0.39 12.21
N GLY A 110 14.30 0.91 12.11
CA GLY A 110 14.95 1.60 13.22
C GLY A 110 14.22 2.87 13.62
N GLU A 111 13.70 3.65 12.66
CA GLU A 111 12.89 4.83 12.96
C GLU A 111 11.56 4.44 13.63
N LEU A 112 10.88 3.38 13.15
CA LEU A 112 9.66 2.86 13.79
C LEU A 112 9.93 2.45 15.23
N GLN A 113 11.04 1.73 15.49
CA GLN A 113 11.42 1.31 16.84
C GLN A 113 11.69 2.50 17.74
N ARG A 114 12.45 3.49 17.28
CA ARG A 114 12.71 4.75 18.03
C ARG A 114 11.41 5.45 18.38
N ARG A 115 10.47 5.56 17.44
CA ARG A 115 9.14 6.19 17.66
C ARG A 115 8.31 5.45 18.70
N ARG A 116 8.34 4.11 18.69
CA ARG A 116 7.65 3.26 19.68
C ARG A 116 8.24 3.46 21.08
N THR A 117 9.56 3.42 21.22
CA THR A 117 10.23 3.64 22.50
C THR A 117 10.02 5.06 23.03
N ALA A 118 10.09 6.08 22.16
CA ALA A 118 9.81 7.46 22.54
C ALA A 118 8.34 7.68 22.94
N GLY A 119 7.40 7.03 22.26
CA GLY A 119 5.99 7.02 22.63
C GLY A 119 5.75 6.42 24.01
N ALA A 120 6.39 5.28 24.30
CA ALA A 120 6.31 4.62 25.61
C ALA A 120 6.89 5.50 26.73
N ALA A 121 8.07 6.10 26.52
CA ALA A 121 8.71 6.98 27.50
C ALA A 121 7.86 8.21 27.84
N ASN A 122 7.20 8.81 26.82
CA ASN A 122 6.29 9.95 27.03
C ASN A 122 5.01 9.56 27.80
N MET A 123 4.54 8.32 27.69
CA MET A 123 3.40 7.83 28.46
C MET A 123 3.77 7.69 29.95
N THR A 124 4.93 7.10 30.26
CA THR A 124 5.42 6.91 31.63
C THR A 124 5.61 8.24 32.38
N VAL A 125 6.18 9.26 31.72
CA VAL A 125 6.40 10.57 32.36
C VAL A 125 5.06 11.27 32.69
N ARG A 126 4.04 11.11 31.85
CA ARG A 126 2.71 11.70 32.09
C ARG A 126 1.99 11.02 33.26
N ASP A 127 2.10 9.71 33.38
CA ASP A 127 1.50 8.93 34.47
C ASP A 127 2.08 9.32 35.83
N VAL A 128 3.42 9.37 35.93
CA VAL A 128 4.14 9.79 37.14
C VAL A 128 3.77 11.22 37.57
N ARG A 129 3.46 12.10 36.61
CA ARG A 129 3.09 13.50 36.90
C ARG A 129 1.65 13.62 37.41
N GLN A 130 0.76 12.69 37.07
CA GLN A 130 -0.61 12.66 37.59
C GLN A 130 -0.68 12.03 38.99
N SER A 131 0.17 11.06 39.30
CA SER A 131 0.22 10.42 40.63
C SER A 131 0.80 11.29 41.76
N ARG A 132 1.44 12.43 41.44
CA ARG A 132 1.99 13.37 42.45
C ARG A 132 1.04 14.51 42.82
N ARG A 133 -0.24 14.43 42.42
CA ARG A 133 -1.25 15.49 42.63
C ARG A 133 -2.39 15.09 43.58
N THR A 134 -2.28 13.95 44.23
CA THR A 134 -3.14 13.50 45.35
C THR A 134 -2.34 13.58 46.63
#